data_AF-A0A8H6JD28-F1
#
_entry.id   AF-A0A8H6JD28-F1
#
_cell.length_a   1.000
_cell.length_b   1.000
_cell.length_c   1.000
_cell.angle_alpha   90.00
_cell.angle_beta   90.00
_cell.angle_gamma   90.00
#
_symmetry.space_group_name_H-M   'P 1'
#
loop_
_entity.id
_entity.type
_entity.pdbx_description
1 polymer ?
#
loop_
_entity_poly.entity_id
_entity_poly.type
_entity_poly.pdbx_seq_one_letter_code
_entity_poly.pdbx_strand_id
1 'polypeptide(L)'
;MFFRRSRRRAEPTPASAPSKLPSTSKSIYEPLPPNIESTRFLRIAPAARDTDPVVCSLVQILLAERPRFAALSYMWGPELPTETVRVNGRQFEVRKNLAGALRCLRRQMAGMSVGLFWIDSLCINQADVEERSRQVRMMGQIYLRAQEVVVWLG
;
A
#
# COMPACT_ATOMS: atom_id res chain seq x y z
N MET A 1 -60.65 -32.71 1.12
CA MET A 1 -60.25 -31.30 0.96
C MET A 1 -58.97 -31.25 0.14
N PHE A 2 -59.02 -30.60 -1.04
CA PHE A 2 -57.99 -29.89 -1.85
C PHE A 2 -56.49 -30.06 -1.48
N PHE A 3 -55.48 -30.15 -2.37
CA PHE A 3 -55.34 -30.11 -3.84
C PHE A 3 -53.92 -30.60 -4.25
N ARG A 4 -53.75 -30.98 -5.52
CA ARG A 4 -52.51 -31.43 -6.22
C ARG A 4 -51.38 -30.38 -6.25
N ARG A 5 -50.10 -30.85 -6.33
CA ARG A 5 -49.25 -30.79 -7.55
C ARG A 5 -47.87 -31.46 -7.38
N SER A 6 -47.52 -32.27 -8.37
CA SER A 6 -46.16 -32.75 -8.70
C SER A 6 -45.50 -31.77 -9.67
N ARG A 7 -44.18 -31.54 -9.55
CA ARG A 7 -43.19 -31.50 -10.66
C ARG A 7 -41.75 -31.21 -10.17
N ARG A 8 -40.87 -32.15 -10.52
CA ARG A 8 -39.47 -32.07 -11.01
C ARG A 8 -38.33 -31.47 -10.14
N ARG A 9 -37.33 -32.36 -10.01
CA ARG A 9 -35.89 -32.25 -9.68
C ARG A 9 -35.19 -30.97 -10.17
N ALA A 10 -34.35 -30.42 -9.30
CA ALA A 10 -33.09 -29.77 -9.63
C ALA A 10 -32.13 -29.96 -8.44
N GLU A 11 -31.00 -30.63 -8.66
CA GLU A 11 -29.85 -30.64 -7.74
C GLU A 11 -29.15 -29.28 -7.83
N PRO A 12 -28.88 -28.58 -6.71
CA PRO A 12 -27.87 -27.56 -6.69
C PRO A 12 -26.53 -28.19 -6.29
N THR A 13 -25.63 -28.20 -7.28
CA THR A 13 -24.17 -28.16 -7.25
C THR A 13 -23.54 -27.94 -5.85
N PRO A 14 -22.47 -28.67 -5.47
CA PRO A 14 -21.71 -28.32 -4.28
C PRO A 14 -21.14 -26.91 -4.49
N ALA A 15 -21.55 -25.98 -3.64
CA ALA A 15 -20.98 -24.65 -3.58
C ALA A 15 -19.48 -24.80 -3.26
N SER A 16 -18.65 -24.60 -4.27
CA SER A 16 -17.23 -24.36 -4.11
C SER A 16 -17.06 -23.06 -3.34
N ALA A 17 -16.94 -23.16 -2.02
CA ALA A 17 -16.29 -22.12 -1.25
C ALA A 17 -14.83 -22.06 -1.72
N PRO A 18 -14.31 -20.94 -2.25
CA PRO A 18 -12.89 -20.73 -2.16
C PRO A 18 -12.60 -20.44 -0.69
N SER A 19 -12.21 -21.50 0.01
CA SER A 19 -11.46 -21.46 1.24
C SER A 19 -10.33 -20.46 1.08
N LYS A 20 -10.46 -19.26 1.67
CA LYS A 20 -9.30 -18.42 1.95
C LYS A 20 -8.49 -19.16 2.99
N LEU A 21 -7.53 -19.96 2.53
CA LEU A 21 -6.39 -20.30 3.39
C LEU A 21 -5.80 -18.98 3.87
N PRO A 22 -5.43 -18.86 5.17
CA PRO A 22 -4.60 -17.75 5.60
C PRO A 22 -3.25 -17.95 4.92
N SER A 23 -3.04 -17.29 3.79
CA SER A 23 -1.73 -17.24 3.16
C SER A 23 -0.84 -16.49 4.14
N THR A 24 0.09 -17.20 4.76
CA THR A 24 1.25 -16.60 5.44
C THR A 24 2.11 -15.94 4.37
N SER A 25 1.65 -14.81 3.84
CA SER A 25 2.37 -14.03 2.86
C SER A 25 3.66 -13.55 3.52
N LYS A 26 4.81 -14.05 3.05
CA LYS A 26 6.15 -13.51 3.38
C LYS A 26 6.31 -12.06 2.92
N SER A 27 5.39 -11.56 2.10
CA SER A 27 5.42 -10.21 1.57
C SER A 27 4.88 -9.20 2.58
N ILE A 28 5.37 -7.96 2.49
CA ILE A 28 4.74 -6.80 3.15
C ILE A 28 3.44 -6.38 2.46
N TYR A 29 3.18 -6.93 1.27
CA TYR A 29 2.05 -6.58 0.41
C TYR A 29 0.90 -7.58 0.53
N GLU A 30 -0.29 -7.04 0.73
CA GLU A 30 -1.54 -7.69 0.36
C GLU A 30 -1.88 -7.31 -1.09
N PRO A 31 -2.31 -8.24 -1.97
CA PRO A 31 -2.59 -7.95 -3.38
C PRO A 31 -3.64 -6.87 -3.58
N LEU A 32 -3.41 -5.96 -4.54
CA LEU A 32 -4.41 -4.96 -4.93
C LEU A 32 -5.42 -5.57 -5.90
N PRO A 33 -6.72 -5.21 -5.82
CA PRO A 33 -7.73 -5.69 -6.76
C PRO A 33 -7.39 -5.22 -8.19
N PRO A 34 -7.34 -6.11 -9.21
CA PRO A 34 -6.78 -5.78 -10.53
C PRO A 34 -7.65 -4.80 -11.33
N ASN A 35 -8.98 -4.86 -11.16
CA ASN A 35 -9.95 -4.13 -11.98
C ASN A 35 -10.51 -2.87 -11.29
N ILE A 36 -9.90 -2.44 -10.19
CA ILE A 36 -10.32 -1.25 -9.44
C ILE A 36 -9.10 -0.36 -9.22
N GLU A 37 -9.24 0.93 -9.57
CA GLU A 37 -8.21 1.95 -9.32
C GLU A 37 -7.99 2.11 -7.82
N SER A 38 -6.91 1.49 -7.33
CA SER A 38 -6.52 1.47 -5.93
C SER A 38 -5.01 1.45 -5.82
N THR A 39 -4.50 2.02 -4.74
CA THR A 39 -3.08 1.99 -4.41
C THR A 39 -2.91 1.80 -2.91
N ARG A 40 -1.66 1.60 -2.48
CA ARG A 40 -1.31 1.58 -1.06
C ARG A 40 -0.84 2.97 -0.65
N PHE A 41 -1.14 3.32 0.58
CA PHE A 41 -0.60 4.50 1.24
C PHE A 41 0.15 4.06 2.49
N LEU A 42 1.27 4.71 2.73
CA LEU A 42 2.12 4.51 3.89
C LEU A 42 1.62 5.39 5.04
N ARG A 43 1.47 4.79 6.21
CA ARG A 43 1.42 5.50 7.50
C ARG A 43 2.74 5.27 8.19
N ILE A 44 3.36 6.33 8.68
CA ILE A 44 4.59 6.27 9.46
C ILE A 44 4.20 6.41 10.92
N ALA A 45 4.67 5.52 11.79
CA ALA A 45 4.41 5.58 13.22
C ALA A 45 5.24 6.70 13.86
N PRO A 46 4.71 7.39 14.88
CA PRO A 46 5.50 8.32 15.67
C PRO A 46 6.62 7.59 16.41
N ALA A 47 7.64 8.34 16.82
CA ALA A 47 8.76 7.84 17.62
C ALA A 47 9.11 8.85 18.70
N ALA A 48 9.68 8.37 19.81
CA ALA A 48 10.13 9.24 20.89
C ALA A 48 11.46 9.94 20.52
N ARG A 49 12.32 9.25 19.75
CA ARG A 49 13.62 9.76 19.31
C ARG A 49 13.80 9.58 17.81
N ASP A 50 14.59 10.45 17.21
CA ASP A 50 14.93 10.35 15.78
C ASP A 50 15.73 9.07 15.45
N THR A 51 16.50 8.58 16.42
CA THR A 51 17.27 7.33 16.34
C THR A 51 16.42 6.07 16.41
N ASP A 52 15.15 6.18 16.83
CA ASP A 52 14.28 5.00 16.93
C ASP A 52 13.99 4.44 15.53
N PRO A 53 13.90 3.11 15.37
CA PRO A 53 13.61 2.49 14.08
C PRO A 53 12.37 3.08 13.41
N VAL A 54 12.43 3.24 12.09
CA VAL A 54 11.26 3.65 11.31
C VAL A 54 10.30 2.47 11.22
N VAL A 55 9.06 2.69 11.67
CA VAL A 55 7.97 1.72 11.62
C VAL A 55 6.83 2.30 10.80
N CYS A 56 6.35 1.53 9.84
CA CYS A 56 5.31 1.93 8.91
C CYS A 56 4.25 0.83 8.75
N SER A 57 3.08 1.23 8.25
CA SER A 57 2.04 0.32 7.78
C SER A 57 1.52 0.75 6.42
N LEU A 58 1.21 -0.21 5.55
CA LEU A 58 0.55 0.03 4.27
C LEU A 58 -0.95 -0.16 4.42
N VAL A 59 -1.73 0.81 3.94
CA VAL A 59 -3.19 0.73 3.85
C VAL A 59 -3.63 0.83 2.40
N GLN A 60 -4.50 -0.08 1.97
CA GLN A 60 -5.07 -0.05 0.62
C GLN A 60 -6.27 0.89 0.60
N ILE A 61 -6.31 1.81 -0.37
CA ILE A 61 -7.44 2.74 -0.54
C ILE A 61 -7.78 2.87 -2.01
N LEU A 62 -9.07 2.94 -2.33
CA LEU A 62 -9.54 3.21 -3.68
C LEU A 62 -9.27 4.68 -4.04
N LEU A 63 -8.77 4.95 -5.24
CA LEU A 63 -8.56 6.34 -5.68
C LEU A 63 -9.88 7.12 -5.79
N ALA A 64 -11.01 6.40 -5.97
CA ALA A 64 -12.36 6.97 -5.99
C ALA A 64 -12.80 7.55 -4.64
N GLU A 65 -12.25 7.07 -3.51
CA GLU A 65 -12.54 7.60 -2.16
C GLU A 65 -11.90 8.97 -1.91
N ARG A 66 -11.08 9.47 -2.85
CA ARG A 66 -10.38 10.76 -2.77
C ARG A 66 -9.62 10.92 -1.43
N PRO A 67 -8.72 9.99 -1.09
CA PRO A 67 -7.95 10.10 0.15
C PRO A 67 -7.15 11.39 0.21
N ARG A 68 -6.93 11.92 1.42
CA ARG A 68 -5.99 13.02 1.64
C ARG A 68 -4.60 12.46 1.96
N PHE A 69 -3.62 12.75 1.12
CA PHE A 69 -2.26 12.23 1.24
C PHE A 69 -1.22 13.19 0.66
N ALA A 70 0.04 12.99 1.04
CA ALA A 70 1.19 13.60 0.40
C ALA A 70 1.92 12.58 -0.47
N ALA A 71 2.42 12.99 -1.64
CA ALA A 71 3.30 12.15 -2.45
C ALA A 71 4.76 12.54 -2.21
N LEU A 72 5.65 11.56 -2.06
CA LEU A 72 7.10 11.81 -1.96
C LEU A 72 7.73 11.76 -3.35
N SER A 73 8.32 12.88 -3.77
CA SER A 73 9.18 12.96 -4.94
C SER A 73 10.64 12.99 -4.49
N TYR A 74 11.42 11.98 -4.87
CA TYR A 74 12.80 11.85 -4.44
C TYR A 74 13.63 11.11 -5.48
N MET A 75 14.93 11.40 -5.53
CA MET A 75 15.86 10.55 -6.29
C MET A 75 16.06 9.24 -5.55
N TRP A 76 16.03 8.11 -6.24
CA TRP A 76 16.17 6.82 -5.56
C TRP A 76 17.54 6.62 -4.89
N GLY A 77 18.58 7.29 -5.40
CA GLY A 77 19.96 7.13 -4.92
C GLY A 77 20.59 5.81 -5.33
N PRO A 78 21.84 5.53 -4.90
CA PRO A 78 22.52 4.26 -5.19
C PRO A 78 21.77 3.08 -4.56
N GLU A 79 21.93 1.89 -5.15
CA GLU A 79 21.28 0.66 -4.65
C GLU A 79 21.76 0.25 -3.27
N LEU A 80 23.05 0.50 -2.99
CA LEU A 80 23.69 0.28 -1.70
C LEU A 80 24.35 1.57 -1.21
N PRO A 81 24.46 1.78 0.11
CA PRO A 81 23.95 0.92 1.19
C PRO A 81 22.43 1.03 1.39
N THR A 82 21.83 -0.02 1.93
CA THR A 82 20.44 -0.05 2.42
C THR A 82 20.38 0.12 3.93
N GLU A 83 19.19 0.45 4.43
CA GLU A 83 18.84 0.43 5.84
C GLU A 83 17.53 -0.31 6.03
N THR A 84 17.44 -1.07 7.13
CA THR A 84 16.22 -1.81 7.47
C THR A 84 15.19 -0.89 8.11
N VAL A 85 13.97 -0.92 7.58
CA VAL A 85 12.77 -0.35 8.21
C VAL A 85 11.77 -1.46 8.52
N ARG A 86 10.76 -1.19 9.36
CA ARG A 86 9.67 -2.13 9.59
C ARG A 86 8.42 -1.69 8.85
N VAL A 87 7.88 -2.54 7.98
CA VAL A 87 6.62 -2.30 7.26
C VAL A 87 5.67 -3.46 7.51
N ASN A 88 4.45 -3.16 7.97
CA ASN A 88 3.45 -4.19 8.33
C ASN A 88 4.01 -5.26 9.29
N GLY A 89 4.83 -4.83 10.26
CA GLY A 89 5.46 -5.70 11.25
C GLY A 89 6.66 -6.54 10.74
N ARG A 90 7.03 -6.43 9.46
CA ARG A 90 8.15 -7.17 8.85
C ARG A 90 9.33 -6.24 8.57
N GLN A 91 10.54 -6.80 8.60
CA GLN A 91 11.74 -6.08 8.16
C GLN A 91 11.72 -5.90 6.64
N PHE A 92 12.11 -4.73 6.17
CA PHE A 92 12.16 -4.37 4.76
C PHE A 92 13.37 -3.46 4.51
N GLU A 93 14.18 -3.80 3.51
CA GLU A 93 15.36 -3.02 3.13
C GLU A 93 14.95 -1.87 2.22
N VAL A 94 15.32 -0.65 2.61
CA VAL A 94 15.19 0.54 1.77
C VAL A 94 16.56 1.14 1.50
N ARG A 95 16.71 1.83 0.37
CA ARG A 95 17.93 2.60 0.12
C ARG A 95 18.11 3.66 1.19
N LYS A 96 19.36 3.96 1.55
CA LYS A 96 19.69 4.95 2.59
C LYS A 96 19.03 6.31 2.35
N ASN A 97 18.91 6.74 1.10
CA ASN A 97 18.24 8.00 0.77
C ASN A 97 16.76 8.01 1.20
N LEU A 98 16.05 6.91 0.92
CA LEU A 98 14.66 6.76 1.35
C LEU A 98 14.56 6.64 2.88
N ALA A 99 15.49 5.95 3.55
CA ALA A 99 15.52 5.90 5.01
C ALA A 99 15.64 7.31 5.63
N GLY A 100 16.50 8.16 5.06
CA GLY A 100 16.61 9.58 5.42
C GLY A 100 15.29 10.34 5.22
N ALA A 101 14.68 10.18 4.05
CA ALA A 101 13.38 10.80 3.73
C ALA A 101 12.28 10.38 4.73
N LEU A 102 12.19 9.08 5.06
CA LEU A 102 11.19 8.57 6.01
C LEU A 102 11.37 9.15 7.41
N ARG A 103 12.61 9.28 7.90
CA ARG A 103 12.88 9.95 9.19
C ARG A 103 12.51 11.43 9.14
N CYS A 104 12.83 12.12 8.05
CA CYS A 104 12.48 13.52 7.85
C CYS A 104 10.96 13.72 7.87
N LEU A 105 10.23 12.92 7.08
CA LEU A 105 8.76 12.90 7.08
C LEU A 105 8.23 12.68 8.49
N ARG A 106 8.71 11.63 9.20
CA ARG A 106 8.30 11.33 10.59
C ARG A 106 8.46 12.53 11.53
N ARG A 107 9.54 13.29 11.44
CA ARG A 107 9.77 14.49 12.25
C ARG A 107 8.79 15.62 11.92
N GLN A 108 8.47 15.80 10.65
CA GLN A 108 7.63 16.89 10.17
C GLN A 108 6.13 16.58 10.22
N MET A 109 5.74 15.32 10.44
CA MET A 109 4.34 14.86 10.47
C MET A 109 3.41 15.73 11.31
N ALA A 110 3.86 16.23 12.46
CA ALA A 110 3.03 17.07 13.35
C ALA A 110 2.62 18.42 12.72
N GLY A 111 3.38 18.92 11.73
CA GLY A 111 3.08 20.14 11.00
C GLY A 111 2.40 19.93 9.65
N MET A 112 2.19 18.67 9.22
CA MET A 112 1.58 18.35 7.94
C MET A 112 0.05 18.28 8.03
N SER A 113 -0.63 18.60 6.93
CA SER A 113 -2.10 18.54 6.87
C SER A 113 -2.65 17.13 6.58
N VAL A 114 -1.76 16.13 6.43
CA VAL A 114 -2.06 14.76 6.00
C VAL A 114 -1.29 13.73 6.82
N GLY A 115 -1.87 12.54 7.00
CA GLY A 115 -1.25 11.40 7.69
C GLY A 115 -0.99 10.18 6.80
N LEU A 116 -1.20 10.32 5.49
CA LEU A 116 -0.96 9.29 4.49
C LEU A 116 0.11 9.77 3.52
N PHE A 117 1.02 8.88 3.18
CA PHE A 117 2.09 9.15 2.23
C PHE A 117 2.03 8.17 1.07
N TRP A 118 2.23 8.65 -0.15
CA TRP A 118 2.46 7.79 -1.30
C TRP A 118 3.94 7.85 -1.68
N ILE A 119 4.59 6.70 -1.64
CA ILE A 119 6.01 6.53 -1.96
C ILE A 119 6.12 5.34 -2.90
N ASP A 120 6.48 5.57 -4.16
CA ASP A 120 6.44 4.55 -5.23
C ASP A 120 7.12 3.22 -4.86
N SER A 121 8.32 3.28 -4.28
CA SER A 121 9.13 2.12 -3.92
C SER A 121 8.56 1.27 -2.78
N LEU A 122 7.65 1.84 -1.97
CA LEU A 122 7.00 1.16 -0.84
C LEU A 122 5.51 0.88 -1.06
N CYS A 123 4.84 1.68 -1.88
CA CYS A 123 3.40 1.54 -2.13
C CYS A 123 3.11 0.56 -3.28
N ILE A 124 4.08 0.41 -4.19
CA ILE A 124 4.01 -0.49 -5.35
C ILE A 124 4.80 -1.76 -5.05
N ASN A 125 4.19 -2.92 -5.26
CA ASN A 125 4.94 -4.17 -5.21
C ASN A 125 5.88 -4.28 -6.41
N GLN A 126 7.15 -3.94 -6.22
CA GLN A 126 8.16 -3.93 -7.29
C GLN A 126 8.46 -5.31 -7.89
N ALA A 127 8.13 -6.39 -7.16
CA ALA A 127 8.32 -7.77 -7.63
C ALA A 127 7.16 -8.29 -8.49
N ASP A 128 5.99 -7.65 -8.43
CA ASP A 128 4.83 -7.99 -9.26
C ASP A 128 4.80 -7.07 -10.48
N VAL A 129 5.22 -7.59 -11.63
CA VAL A 129 5.36 -6.81 -12.88
C VAL A 129 4.00 -6.29 -13.37
N GLU A 130 2.93 -7.07 -13.21
CA GLU A 130 1.59 -6.68 -13.65
C GLU A 130 1.03 -5.57 -12.76
N GLU A 131 1.13 -5.74 -11.44
CA GLU A 131 0.74 -4.71 -10.47
C GLU A 131 1.56 -3.43 -10.68
N ARG A 132 2.88 -3.55 -10.76
CA ARG A 132 3.79 -2.41 -10.98
C ARG A 132 3.43 -1.64 -12.24
N SER A 133 3.22 -2.34 -13.36
CA SER A 133 2.85 -1.70 -14.62
C SER A 133 1.53 -0.92 -14.50
N ARG A 134 0.54 -1.48 -13.78
CA ARG A 134 -0.73 -0.80 -13.53
C ARG A 134 -0.55 0.43 -12.63
N GLN A 135 0.23 0.33 -11.56
CA GLN A 135 0.50 1.46 -10.65
C GLN A 135 1.26 2.58 -11.35
N VAL A 136 2.26 2.27 -12.17
CA VAL A 136 3.02 3.25 -12.96
C VAL A 136 2.09 4.01 -13.93
N ARG A 137 1.13 3.33 -14.58
CA ARG A 137 0.13 4.01 -15.42
C ARG A 137 -0.74 5.01 -14.64
N MET A 138 -1.01 4.74 -13.35
CA MET A 138 -1.79 5.65 -12.49
C MET A 138 -0.96 6.74 -11.83
N MET A 139 0.38 6.70 -11.92
CA MET A 139 1.28 7.58 -11.17
C MET A 139 0.96 9.07 -11.40
N GLY A 140 0.72 9.49 -12.66
CA GLY A 140 0.35 10.86 -12.96
C GLY A 140 -0.92 11.32 -12.25
N GLN A 141 -1.95 10.47 -12.20
CA GLN A 141 -3.21 10.74 -11.48
C GLN A 141 -3.01 10.78 -9.96
N ILE A 142 -2.13 9.93 -9.42
CA ILE A 142 -1.78 9.91 -8.00
C ILE A 142 -1.11 11.22 -7.61
N TYR A 143 -0.08 11.66 -8.34
CA TYR A 143 0.58 12.95 -8.07
C TYR A 143 -0.37 14.13 -8.24
N LEU A 144 -1.22 14.13 -9.29
CA LEU A 144 -2.22 15.18 -9.50
C LEU A 144 -3.24 15.28 -8.35
N ARG A 145 -3.55 14.16 -7.69
CA ARG A 145 -4.53 14.09 -6.60
C ARG A 145 -3.92 14.26 -5.21
N ALA A 146 -2.59 14.25 -5.09
CA ALA A 146 -1.92 14.51 -3.82
C ALA A 146 -2.22 15.94 -3.36
N GLN A 147 -2.51 16.10 -2.06
CA GLN A 147 -2.70 17.43 -1.48
C GLN A 147 -1.38 18.20 -1.42
N GLU A 148 -0.30 17.47 -1.21
CA GLU A 148 1.05 18.00 -1.09
C GLU A 148 2.01 17.05 -1.82
N VAL A 149 3.01 17.62 -2.47
CA VAL A 149 4.15 16.85 -3.01
C VAL A 149 5.38 17.27 -2.23
N VAL A 150 5.92 16.35 -1.43
CA VAL A 150 7.14 16.57 -0.65
C VAL A 150 8.32 16.21 -1.53
N VAL A 151 9.23 17.17 -1.73
CA VAL A 151 10.47 16.94 -2.47
C VAL A 151 11.60 16.63 -1.48
N TRP A 152 12.30 15.52 -1.69
CA TRP A 152 13.45 15.11 -0.88
C TRP A 152 14.72 15.05 -1.73
N LEU A 153 15.73 15.83 -1.34
CA LEU A 153 16.96 16.00 -2.10
C LEU A 153 18.17 15.21 -1.54
N GLY A 154 18.02 14.57 -0.37
CA GLY A 154 19.10 13.86 0.33
C GLY A 154 19.62 14.60 1.54
#